data_AF-A0A399EJY7-F1
#
_entry.id   AF-A0A399EJY7-F1
#
_cell.length_a   1.000
_cell.length_b   1.000
_cell.length_c   1.000
_cell.angle_alpha   90.00
_cell.angle_beta   90.00
_cell.angle_gamma   90.00
#
_symmetry.space_group_name_H-M   'P 1'
#
loop_
_entity.id
_entity.type
_entity.pdbx_description
1 polymer ?
#
loop_
_entity_poly.entity_id
_entity_poly.type
_entity_poly.pdbx_seq_one_letter_code
_entity_poly.pdbx_strand_id
1 'polypeptide(L)'
;MLDIATADTFHVGEGRWLVHNCSTTLDRNLGGKVGDGLQAHHLIPEELFRGGDPFLTRAIRGGFDMDAAYNGLLMPGSKAGSNAAGVPFHLGSPPNYSP
;
A
#
# COMPACT_ATOMS: atom_id res chain seq x y z
N MET A 1 -9.93 26.98 -8.11
CA MET A 1 -9.44 26.06 -9.15
C MET A 1 -8.08 25.62 -8.69
N LEU A 2 -7.95 24.37 -8.25
CA LEU A 2 -6.71 23.83 -7.71
C LEU A 2 -6.17 22.88 -8.77
N ASP A 3 -5.05 23.25 -9.38
CA ASP A 3 -4.44 22.50 -10.47
C ASP A 3 -3.94 21.15 -9.97
N ILE A 4 -4.52 20.11 -10.55
CA ILE A 4 -4.12 18.71 -10.40
C ILE A 4 -2.83 18.55 -11.20
N ALA A 5 -1.70 18.59 -10.51
CA ALA A 5 -0.42 18.19 -11.06
C ALA A 5 0.14 17.02 -10.25
N THR A 6 0.26 15.90 -10.95
CA THR A 6 1.17 14.76 -10.75
C THR A 6 0.84 13.69 -9.68
N ALA A 7 0.62 12.48 -10.22
CA ALA A 7 0.76 11.14 -9.63
C ALA A 7 -0.43 10.58 -8.82
N ASP A 8 -1.49 10.22 -9.54
CA ASP A 8 -2.15 8.90 -9.49
C ASP A 8 -2.41 8.26 -8.11
N THR A 9 -2.93 9.06 -7.18
CA THR A 9 -3.45 8.62 -5.90
C THR A 9 -4.92 9.00 -5.81
N PHE A 10 -5.81 8.01 -5.74
CA PHE A 10 -7.24 8.27 -5.56
C PHE A 10 -7.52 8.50 -4.08
N HIS A 11 -8.29 9.55 -3.79
CA HIS A 11 -8.57 10.02 -2.44
C HIS A 11 -9.90 9.44 -1.93
N VAL A 12 -9.91 8.89 -0.71
CA VAL A 12 -11.15 8.57 0.03
C VAL A 12 -11.12 9.25 1.40
N GLY A 13 -12.00 10.24 1.60
CA GLY A 13 -12.25 10.89 2.89
C GLY A 13 -11.10 11.74 3.45
N GLU A 14 -11.35 12.48 4.54
CA GLU A 14 -10.45 13.47 5.15
C GLU A 14 -9.16 12.88 5.80
N GLY A 15 -8.87 11.59 5.63
CA GLY A 15 -7.73 10.88 6.23
C GLY A 15 -6.92 10.09 5.21
N ARG A 16 -5.91 10.75 4.63
CA ARG A 16 -5.00 10.30 3.57
C ARG A 16 -4.22 9.00 3.93
N TRP A 17 -4.62 7.85 3.39
CA TRP A 17 -3.78 6.64 3.37
C TRP A 17 -3.49 6.26 1.91
N LEU A 18 -2.23 6.37 1.50
CA LEU A 18 -1.74 5.84 0.24
C LEU A 18 -1.29 4.41 0.52
N VAL A 19 -1.76 3.46 -0.28
CA VAL A 19 -1.36 2.06 -0.15
C VAL A 19 -0.33 1.78 -1.25
N HIS A 20 0.79 1.13 -0.95
CA HIS A 20 1.78 0.72 -1.94
C HIS A 20 1.86 -0.80 -2.01
N ASN A 21 1.90 -1.35 -3.22
CA ASN A 21 2.03 -2.77 -3.46
C ASN A 21 3.50 -3.10 -3.70
N CYS A 22 3.97 -4.21 -3.09
CA CYS A 22 5.20 -4.96 -3.39
C CYS A 22 6.16 -5.01 -2.19
N SER A 23 5.88 -5.90 -1.24
CA SER A 23 6.93 -6.43 -0.37
C SER A 23 6.68 -7.91 -0.08
N THR A 24 7.62 -8.76 -0.49
CA THR A 24 7.61 -10.19 -0.16
C THR A 24 7.86 -10.42 1.34
N THR A 25 8.55 -9.48 2.00
CA THR A 25 8.74 -9.51 3.45
C THR A 25 7.42 -9.22 4.16
N LEU A 26 6.70 -8.17 3.76
CA LEU A 26 5.39 -7.84 4.31
C LEU A 26 4.40 -8.97 4.08
N ASP A 27 4.35 -9.54 2.88
CA ASP A 27 3.45 -10.67 2.56
C ASP A 27 3.64 -11.85 3.51
N ARG A 28 4.90 -12.25 3.71
CA ARG A 28 5.25 -13.30 4.68
C ARG A 28 4.86 -12.90 6.11
N ASN A 29 5.09 -11.66 6.51
CA ASN A 29 4.77 -11.18 7.86
C ASN A 29 3.25 -11.11 8.10
N LEU A 30 2.46 -10.86 7.06
CA LEU A 30 1.00 -10.92 7.08
C LEU A 30 0.44 -12.36 7.04
N GLY A 31 1.30 -13.36 6.83
CA GLY A 31 0.90 -14.76 6.71
C GLY A 31 0.38 -15.15 5.33
N GLY A 32 0.74 -14.39 4.30
CA GLY A 32 0.48 -14.70 2.89
C GLY A 32 1.02 -16.07 2.48
N LYS A 33 0.36 -16.69 1.50
CA LYS A 33 0.69 -18.03 1.01
C LYS A 33 0.81 -18.04 -0.50
N VAL A 34 1.77 -18.79 -1.02
CA VAL A 34 1.89 -19.01 -2.46
C VAL A 34 0.58 -19.58 -3.01
N GLY A 35 -0.04 -18.84 -3.93
CA GLY A 35 -1.28 -19.25 -4.61
C GLY A 35 -2.57 -18.90 -3.88
N ASP A 36 -2.54 -18.11 -2.80
CA ASP A 36 -3.76 -17.61 -2.13
C ASP A 36 -4.52 -16.54 -2.94
N GLY A 37 -3.91 -16.04 -4.01
CA GLY A 37 -4.50 -15.00 -4.86
C GLY A 37 -4.57 -13.64 -4.16
N LEU A 38 -3.81 -13.45 -3.08
CA LEU A 38 -3.67 -12.21 -2.35
C LEU A 38 -2.33 -11.53 -2.67
N GLN A 39 -2.23 -10.28 -2.28
CA GLN A 39 -1.04 -9.45 -2.40
C GLN A 39 -0.93 -8.55 -1.18
N ALA A 40 0.30 -8.32 -0.72
CA ALA A 40 0.59 -7.46 0.40
C ALA A 40 0.62 -5.98 0.01
N HIS A 41 -0.12 -5.20 0.79
CA HIS A 41 -0.33 -3.77 0.60
C HIS A 41 0.13 -3.03 1.86
N HIS A 42 1.08 -2.09 1.73
CA HIS A 42 1.51 -1.28 2.86
C HIS A 42 0.49 -0.19 3.20
N LEU A 43 0.17 0.02 4.48
CA LEU A 43 -0.66 1.14 4.94
C LEU A 43 0.06 2.48 4.84
N ILE A 44 1.33 2.50 5.23
CA ILE A 44 2.24 3.62 5.01
C ILE A 44 3.10 3.28 3.78
N PRO A 45 3.03 4.08 2.71
CA PRO A 45 3.76 3.83 1.47
C PRO A 45 5.27 3.75 1.67
N GLU A 46 5.90 2.81 0.98
CA GLU A 46 7.36 2.72 0.96
C GLU A 46 7.99 3.97 0.31
N GLU A 47 7.30 4.66 -0.61
CA GLU A 47 7.80 5.88 -1.25
C GLU A 47 8.00 7.03 -0.27
N LEU A 48 7.18 7.14 0.79
CA LEU A 48 7.39 8.16 1.81
C LEU A 48 8.65 7.88 2.62
N PHE A 49 8.92 6.60 2.90
CA PHE A 49 10.18 6.19 3.51
C PHE A 49 11.37 6.45 2.58
N ARG A 50 11.33 5.99 1.32
CA ARG A 50 12.39 6.18 0.33
C ARG A 50 12.62 7.66 0.00
N GLY A 51 11.58 8.48 0.09
CA GLY A 51 11.63 9.94 -0.03
C GLY A 51 12.22 10.66 1.19
N GLY A 52 12.52 9.93 2.27
CA GLY A 52 13.17 10.48 3.46
C GLY A 52 12.23 11.29 4.35
N ASP A 53 10.95 10.90 4.43
CA ASP A 53 10.00 11.58 5.31
C ASP A 53 10.56 11.67 6.75
N PRO A 54 10.65 12.88 7.35
CA PRO A 54 11.29 13.05 8.65
C PRO A 54 10.59 12.32 9.80
N PHE A 55 9.27 12.19 9.75
CA PHE A 55 8.50 11.48 10.78
C PHE A 55 8.76 9.98 10.67
N LEU A 56 8.65 9.40 9.48
CA LEU A 56 8.92 7.98 9.26
C LEU A 56 10.37 7.61 9.57
N THR A 57 11.32 8.47 9.19
CA THR A 57 12.74 8.28 9.55
C THR A 57 12.93 8.18 11.06
N ARG A 58 12.26 9.03 11.84
CA ARG A 58 12.31 8.99 13.31
C ARG A 58 11.60 7.75 13.87
N ALA A 59 10.45 7.38 13.32
CA ALA A 59 9.71 6.19 13.74
C ALA A 59 10.54 4.90 13.54
N ILE A 60 11.20 4.76 12.39
CA ILE A 60 12.07 3.61 12.07
C ILE A 60 13.25 3.54 13.03
N ARG A 61 13.90 4.68 13.32
CA ARG A 61 14.94 4.76 14.36
C ARG A 61 14.42 4.37 15.75
N GLY A 62 13.13 4.53 16.00
CA GLY A 62 12.44 4.11 17.21
C GLY A 62 11.97 2.64 17.20
N GLY A 63 12.23 1.88 16.13
CA GLY A 63 11.86 0.46 16.01
C GLY A 63 10.61 0.19 15.18
N PHE A 64 10.04 1.18 14.49
CA PHE A 64 9.01 0.93 13.48
C PHE A 64 9.62 0.16 12.30
N ASP A 65 8.95 -0.89 11.88
CA ASP A 65 9.32 -1.77 10.78
C ASP A 65 8.30 -1.58 9.65
N MET A 66 8.79 -1.09 8.52
CA MET A 66 7.96 -0.83 7.34
C MET A 66 7.31 -2.10 6.79
N ASP A 67 7.91 -3.27 7.00
CA ASP A 67 7.39 -4.55 6.53
C ASP A 67 6.68 -5.37 7.62
N ALA A 68 6.53 -4.83 8.83
CA ALA A 68 5.78 -5.54 9.86
C ALA A 68 4.29 -5.60 9.52
N ALA A 69 3.63 -6.66 10.00
CA ALA A 69 2.22 -6.92 9.72
C ALA A 69 1.28 -5.76 10.09
N TYR A 70 1.63 -4.94 11.09
CA TYR A 70 0.84 -3.77 11.47
C TYR A 70 0.87 -2.64 10.42
N ASN A 71 1.82 -2.65 9.49
CA ASN A 71 1.92 -1.68 8.41
C ASN A 71 1.35 -2.23 7.10
N GLY A 72 0.51 -3.27 7.12
CA GLY A 72 -0.05 -3.77 5.87
C GLY A 72 -1.31 -4.61 6.00
N LEU A 73 -1.82 -4.97 4.83
CA LEU A 73 -3.03 -5.77 4.63
C LEU A 73 -2.84 -6.72 3.45
N LEU A 74 -3.45 -7.90 3.50
CA LEU A 74 -3.57 -8.77 2.32
C LEU A 74 -4.82 -8.37 1.54
N MET A 75 -4.64 -8.02 0.27
CA MET A 75 -5.70 -7.59 -0.63
C MET A 75 -5.81 -8.54 -1.82
N PRO A 76 -6.97 -8.61 -2.52
CA PRO A 76 -7.09 -9.43 -3.71
C PRO A 76 -6.06 -9.05 -4.78
N GLY A 77 -5.37 -10.06 -5.33
CA GLY A 77 -4.40 -9.91 -6.42
C GLY A 77 -5.03 -9.80 -7.81
N SER A 78 -6.36 -9.75 -7.92
CA SER A 78 -7.07 -9.64 -9.19
C SER A 78 -8.19 -8.60 -9.14
N LYS A 79 -8.51 -8.02 -10.30
CA LYS A 79 -9.62 -7.06 -10.44
C LYS A 79 -10.95 -7.71 -10.08
N ALA A 80 -11.17 -8.94 -10.52
CA ALA A 80 -12.36 -9.70 -10.19
C ALA A 80 -12.49 -9.92 -8.67
N GLY A 81 -11.40 -10.31 -8.00
CA GLY A 81 -11.39 -10.48 -6.54
C GLY A 81 -11.63 -9.16 -5.79
N SER A 82 -11.04 -8.06 -6.28
CA SER A 82 -11.23 -6.73 -5.69
C SER A 82 -12.68 -6.26 -5.82
N ASN A 83 -13.27 -6.43 -7.00
CA ASN A 83 -14.69 -6.13 -7.25
C ASN A 83 -15.61 -6.97 -6.36
N ALA A 84 -15.32 -8.27 -6.22
CA ALA A 84 -16.11 -9.17 -5.37
C ALA A 84 -16.02 -8.80 -3.88
N ALA A 85 -14.86 -8.32 -3.44
CA ALA A 85 -14.62 -7.87 -2.06
C ALA A 85 -15.06 -6.41 -1.81
N GLY A 86 -15.45 -5.66 -2.85
CA GLY A 86 -15.82 -4.25 -2.73
C GLY A 86 -14.65 -3.33 -2.36
N VAL A 87 -13.43 -3.69 -2.77
CA VAL A 87 -12.19 -2.93 -2.48
C VAL A 87 -11.53 -2.44 -3.77
N PRO A 88 -10.72 -1.36 -3.72
CA PRO A 88 -9.97 -0.90 -4.88
C PRO A 88 -9.04 -1.97 -5.45
N PHE A 89 -9.00 -2.08 -6.78
CA PHE A 89 -8.05 -2.94 -7.46
C PHE A 89 -6.73 -2.21 -7.74
N HIS A 90 -5.61 -2.88 -7.48
CA HIS A 90 -4.28 -2.42 -7.84
C HIS A 90 -3.38 -3.59 -8.16
N LEU A 91 -2.46 -3.43 -9.12
CA LEU A 91 -1.49 -4.46 -9.48
C LEU A 91 -0.22 -3.78 -10.02
N GLY A 92 0.95 -4.09 -9.43
CA GLY A 92 2.25 -3.55 -9.83
C GLY A 92 2.72 -2.31 -9.05
N SER A 93 3.89 -1.75 -9.44
CA SER A 93 4.44 -0.45 -9.00
C SER A 93 4.13 0.64 -10.07
N PRO A 94 4.14 1.94 -9.74
CA PRO A 94 3.11 2.90 -10.18
C PRO A 94 3.18 3.32 -11.65
N PRO A 95 2.14 4.02 -12.18
CA PRO A 95 0.90 4.40 -11.51
C PRO A 95 -0.36 4.03 -12.31
N ASN A 96 -1.34 3.40 -11.66
CA ASN A 96 -2.78 3.67 -11.86
C ASN A 96 -3.56 2.62 -11.08
N TYR A 97 -4.00 3.01 -9.89
CA TYR A 97 -5.24 2.45 -9.36
C TYR A 97 -6.35 2.70 -10.40
N SER A 98 -7.23 1.74 -10.63
CA SER A 98 -8.42 2.00 -11.47
C SER A 98 -9.54 2.55 -10.57
N PRO A 99 -10.35 3.51 -11.04
CA PRO A 99 -11.57 3.92 -10.34
C PRO A 99 -12.56 2.76 -10.21
#